data_AF-A0A943AYQ2-F1
#
_entry.id   AF-A0A943AYQ2-F1
#
_cell.length_a   1.000
_cell.length_b   1.000
_cell.length_c   1.000
_cell.angle_alpha   90.00
_cell.angle_beta   90.00
_cell.angle_gamma   90.00
#
_symmetry.space_group_name_H-M   'P 1'
#
loop_
_entity.id
_entity.type
_entity.pdbx_description
1 polymer ?
#
loop_
_entity_poly.entity_id
_entity_poly.type
_entity_poly.pdbx_seq_one_letter_code
_entity_poly.pdbx_strand_id
1 'polypeptide(L)'
;MLDKLCERKAGYLGFWAGNFKDVEDFYKYIQSFYCIFEEDKEEEEYNPEYNFLEKDFNKELEKIFSVDKKWKKDFQEMFEEYFNRFEYDFGLTFDEDFQICGNSEEPTDKLEVLFKEWKDLIEPVKKFLGKDRFDKKYNCFFGIPSCKYGGAVKKISNEWGELEFLGNIEENFYSNDIAEEYNS
;
A
#
# COMPACT_ATOMS: atom_id res chain seq x y z
N MET A 1 -3.66 -24.11 -1.05
CA MET A 1 -2.98 -23.04 -1.80
C MET A 1 -3.67 -21.77 -1.35
N LEU A 2 -3.04 -20.99 -0.49
CA LEU A 2 -3.45 -19.59 -0.34
C LEU A 2 -3.09 -18.97 -1.70
N ASP A 3 -4.08 -18.54 -2.47
CA ASP A 3 -3.81 -17.75 -3.67
C ASP A 3 -2.94 -16.56 -3.24
N LYS A 4 -1.87 -16.27 -3.99
CA LYS A 4 -0.92 -15.20 -3.64
C LYS A 4 -1.71 -13.92 -3.31
N LEU A 5 -1.46 -13.33 -2.13
CA LEU A 5 -2.16 -12.12 -1.65
C LEU A 5 -1.99 -10.94 -2.60
N CYS A 6 -0.84 -10.84 -3.27
CA CYS A 6 -0.60 -9.97 -4.41
C CYS A 6 0.19 -10.74 -5.48
N GLU A 7 -0.24 -10.64 -6.74
CA GLU A 7 0.52 -11.11 -7.92
C GLU A 7 1.36 -9.93 -8.43
N ARG A 8 2.70 -10.05 -8.36
CA ARG A 8 3.62 -9.05 -8.92
C ARG A 8 3.65 -9.14 -10.44
N LYS A 9 2.95 -8.23 -11.12
CA LYS A 9 2.74 -8.30 -12.56
C LYS A 9 2.66 -6.92 -13.19
N ALA A 10 3.50 -6.69 -14.19
CA ALA A 10 3.44 -5.54 -15.08
C ALA A 10 2.05 -5.37 -15.70
N GLY A 11 1.65 -4.13 -15.94
CA GLY A 11 0.34 -3.79 -16.46
C GLY A 11 -0.76 -3.65 -15.41
N TYR A 12 -0.44 -3.75 -14.11
CA TYR A 12 -1.41 -3.62 -13.02
C TYR A 12 -0.99 -2.61 -11.96
N LEU A 13 -1.99 -1.89 -11.45
CA LEU A 13 -1.91 -1.02 -10.29
C LEU A 13 -2.95 -1.47 -9.27
N GLY A 14 -2.51 -1.90 -8.08
CA GLY A 14 -3.39 -2.12 -6.95
C GLY A 14 -3.85 -0.76 -6.46
N PHE A 15 -5.16 -0.53 -6.36
CA PHE A 15 -5.70 0.80 -6.14
C PHE A 15 -6.64 0.88 -4.94
N TRP A 16 -6.34 1.81 -4.05
CA TRP A 16 -7.08 2.14 -2.84
C TRP A 16 -7.47 3.61 -2.82
N ALA A 17 -8.60 3.92 -2.21
CA ALA A 17 -9.01 5.28 -1.91
C ALA A 17 -9.66 5.38 -0.53
N GLY A 18 -9.56 6.54 0.09
CA GLY A 18 -9.89 6.68 1.50
C GLY A 18 -10.20 8.10 1.95
N ASN A 19 -10.46 8.20 3.25
CA ASN A 19 -10.64 9.46 3.94
C ASN A 19 -9.85 9.44 5.25
N PHE A 20 -8.91 10.36 5.38
CA PHE A 20 -8.14 10.59 6.61
C PHE A 20 -8.39 12.01 7.10
N LYS A 21 -8.47 12.22 8.42
CA LYS A 21 -8.73 13.57 8.96
C LYS A 21 -7.53 14.49 8.74
N ASP A 22 -6.34 13.95 8.98
CA ASP A 22 -5.08 14.64 8.87
C ASP A 22 -4.22 13.96 7.81
N VAL A 23 -3.62 14.75 6.93
CA VAL A 23 -2.78 14.24 5.83
C VAL A 23 -1.55 13.51 6.35
N GLU A 24 -1.00 13.97 7.47
CA GLU A 24 0.14 13.32 8.12
C GLU A 24 -0.19 11.89 8.55
N ASP A 25 -1.42 11.65 9.02
CA ASP A 25 -1.86 10.31 9.42
C ASP A 25 -2.04 9.40 8.21
N PHE A 26 -2.44 9.95 7.06
CA PHE A 26 -2.45 9.20 5.80
C PHE A 26 -1.03 8.79 5.39
N TYR A 27 -0.08 9.73 5.38
CA TYR A 27 1.30 9.40 5.00
C TYR A 27 1.96 8.42 5.98
N LYS A 28 1.76 8.58 7.29
CA LYS A 28 2.19 7.60 8.30
C LYS A 28 1.57 6.22 8.07
N TYR A 29 0.31 6.17 7.63
CA TYR A 29 -0.39 4.91 7.39
C TYR A 29 0.19 4.13 6.21
N ILE A 30 0.72 4.81 5.19
CA ILE A 30 1.25 4.19 3.96
C ILE A 30 2.77 4.12 3.90
N GLN A 31 3.51 4.71 4.85
CA GLN A 31 4.98 4.70 4.83
C GLN A 31 5.55 3.28 4.98
N SER A 32 6.43 2.85 4.05
CA SER A 32 6.97 1.49 4.05
C SER A 32 8.02 1.27 5.14
N PHE A 33 8.34 -0.01 5.37
CA PHE A 33 9.39 -0.42 6.30
C PHE A 33 10.79 0.09 5.89
N TYR A 34 11.03 0.34 4.60
CA TYR A 34 12.34 0.79 4.09
C TYR A 34 12.68 2.23 4.51
N CYS A 35 11.68 3.10 4.69
CA CYS A 35 11.83 4.50 5.12
C CYS A 35 12.47 4.70 6.50
N ILE A 36 12.33 3.73 7.41
CA ILE A 36 12.60 3.95 8.85
C ILE A 36 14.10 3.80 9.16
N PHE A 37 14.91 3.27 8.23
CA PHE A 37 16.32 2.96 8.47
C PHE A 37 17.31 3.85 7.69
N GLU A 38 16.86 4.76 6.83
CA GLU A 38 17.78 5.51 5.95
C GLU A 38 18.23 6.89 6.49
N GLU A 39 17.52 7.52 7.44
CA GLU A 39 17.81 8.92 7.80
C GLU A 39 18.33 9.19 9.22
N ASP A 40 18.62 8.18 10.03
CA ASP A 40 19.26 8.41 11.33
C ASP A 40 20.61 7.71 11.51
N LYS A 41 21.63 8.47 11.09
CA LYS A 41 22.94 8.69 11.74
C LYS A 41 24.18 8.05 11.12
N GLU A 42 25.15 8.95 10.86
CA GLU A 42 26.56 8.67 11.11
C GLU A 42 26.70 7.76 12.33
N GLU A 43 27.14 6.51 12.10
CA GLU A 43 27.54 5.52 13.11
C GLU A 43 26.56 5.32 14.29
N GLU A 44 25.67 4.34 14.23
CA GLU A 44 25.57 3.26 15.24
C GLU A 44 24.50 2.21 14.90
N GLU A 45 24.94 0.95 14.83
CA GLU A 45 24.20 -0.33 14.73
C GLU A 45 23.21 -0.53 13.58
N TYR A 46 23.79 -0.90 12.43
CA TYR A 46 23.23 -1.94 11.56
C TYR A 46 22.70 -3.09 12.44
N ASN A 47 21.39 -3.28 12.51
CA ASN A 47 20.77 -4.38 13.26
C ASN A 47 20.50 -5.58 12.31
N PRO A 48 21.39 -6.58 12.25
CA PRO A 48 21.31 -7.68 11.30
C PRO A 48 20.12 -8.63 11.51
N GLU A 49 19.36 -8.50 12.60
CA GLU A 49 18.19 -9.36 12.87
C GLU A 49 16.96 -9.01 12.02
N TYR A 50 16.92 -7.84 11.38
CA TYR A 50 15.71 -7.30 10.71
C TYR A 50 15.83 -7.12 9.19
N ASN A 51 16.85 -7.70 8.56
CA ASN A 51 16.91 -7.82 7.10
C ASN A 51 16.05 -9.00 6.62
N PHE A 52 14.73 -8.81 6.57
CA PHE A 52 13.89 -9.76 5.85
C PHE A 52 13.99 -9.47 4.35
N LEU A 53 14.57 -10.41 3.59
CA LEU A 53 14.32 -10.47 2.16
C LEU A 53 12.81 -10.63 1.94
N GLU A 54 12.20 -10.01 0.91
CA GLU A 54 10.74 -10.06 0.65
C GLU A 54 10.18 -11.49 0.70
N LYS A 55 10.97 -12.48 0.26
CA LYS A 55 10.65 -13.92 0.31
C LYS A 55 10.53 -14.49 1.73
N ASP A 56 11.26 -13.94 2.69
CA ASP A 56 11.29 -14.38 4.08
C ASP A 56 10.24 -13.61 4.89
N PHE A 57 9.98 -12.34 4.55
CA PHE A 57 8.83 -11.60 5.09
C PHE A 57 7.50 -12.21 4.66
N ASN A 58 7.34 -12.57 3.37
CA ASN A 58 6.13 -13.23 2.87
C ASN A 58 5.86 -14.58 3.58
N LYS A 59 6.91 -15.33 3.94
CA LYS A 59 6.76 -16.55 4.76
C LYS A 59 6.32 -16.24 6.20
N GLU A 60 6.81 -15.16 6.80
CA GLU A 60 6.35 -14.72 8.11
C GLU A 60 4.90 -14.22 8.05
N LEU A 61 4.53 -13.42 7.04
CA LEU A 61 3.13 -13.03 6.79
C LEU A 61 2.23 -14.25 6.60
N GLU A 62 2.66 -15.25 5.81
CA GLU A 62 1.93 -16.50 5.64
C GLU A 62 1.71 -17.22 6.99
N LYS A 63 2.71 -17.26 7.87
CA LYS A 63 2.57 -17.81 9.23
C LYS A 63 1.59 -16.98 10.07
N ILE A 64 1.62 -15.66 9.98
CA ILE A 64 0.77 -14.73 10.74
C ILE A 64 -0.70 -14.82 10.32
N PHE A 65 -0.97 -14.83 9.01
CA PHE A 65 -2.32 -15.00 8.48
C PHE A 65 -2.82 -16.47 8.54
N SER A 66 -1.94 -17.43 8.90
CA SER A 66 -2.29 -18.86 9.09
C SER A 66 -2.94 -19.24 10.43
N VAL A 67 -3.55 -18.28 11.14
CA VAL A 67 -4.53 -18.50 12.24
C VAL A 67 -3.92 -18.74 13.64
N ASP A 68 -2.60 -18.67 13.86
CA ASP A 68 -2.04 -18.78 15.22
C ASP A 68 -2.00 -17.41 15.95
N LYS A 69 -3.01 -17.17 16.79
CA LYS A 69 -3.21 -15.92 17.56
C LYS A 69 -2.11 -15.64 18.58
N LYS A 70 -1.26 -16.61 18.91
CA LYS A 70 -0.24 -16.45 19.95
C LYS A 70 0.84 -15.43 19.57
N TRP A 71 1.18 -15.35 18.29
CA TRP A 71 2.17 -14.41 17.76
C TRP A 71 1.64 -13.00 17.60
N LYS A 72 0.31 -12.80 17.59
CA LYS A 72 -0.29 -11.49 17.34
C LYS A 72 0.14 -10.42 18.36
N LYS A 73 0.31 -10.77 19.63
CA LYS A 73 0.65 -9.81 20.69
C LYS A 73 2.11 -9.40 20.63
N ASP A 74 3.02 -10.38 20.55
CA ASP A 74 4.46 -10.14 20.47
C ASP A 74 4.82 -9.40 19.16
N PHE A 75 4.10 -9.73 18.07
CA PHE A 75 4.20 -9.01 16.81
C PHE A 75 3.58 -7.60 16.88
N GLN A 76 2.42 -7.40 17.53
CA GLN A 76 1.85 -6.06 17.76
C GLN A 76 2.79 -5.14 18.55
N GLU A 77 3.52 -5.68 19.54
CA GLU A 77 4.50 -4.94 20.32
C GLU A 77 5.76 -4.59 19.49
N MET A 78 6.21 -5.49 18.61
CA MET A 78 7.24 -5.16 17.60
C MET A 78 6.75 -4.18 16.52
N PHE A 79 5.43 -4.08 16.33
CA PHE A 79 4.76 -3.26 15.31
C PHE A 79 4.57 -1.79 15.70
N GLU A 80 4.35 -1.51 16.99
CA GLU A 80 4.10 -0.15 17.48
C GLU A 80 5.28 0.81 17.27
N GLU A 81 6.50 0.30 17.06
CA GLU A 81 7.70 1.14 16.88
C GLU A 81 8.19 1.25 15.42
N TYR A 82 7.98 0.27 14.53
CA TYR A 82 8.76 0.17 13.29
C TYR A 82 8.04 -0.31 12.01
N PHE A 83 6.72 -0.56 12.00
CA PHE A 83 6.08 -1.26 10.88
C PHE A 83 4.89 -0.54 10.22
N ASN A 84 4.85 -0.59 8.88
CA ASN A 84 3.78 0.00 8.04
C ASN A 84 2.41 -0.60 8.38
N ARG A 85 1.46 0.27 8.76
CA ARG A 85 0.10 -0.16 9.11
C ARG A 85 -0.70 -0.66 7.92
N PHE A 86 -0.50 -0.10 6.73
CA PHE A 86 -1.12 -0.58 5.49
C PHE A 86 -0.69 -2.02 5.17
N GLU A 87 0.61 -2.33 5.25
CA GLU A 87 1.13 -3.66 4.92
C GLU A 87 0.54 -4.74 5.82
N TYR A 88 0.38 -4.43 7.10
CA TYR A 88 -0.31 -5.29 8.06
C TYR A 88 -1.78 -5.48 7.73
N ASP A 89 -2.49 -4.36 7.53
CA ASP A 89 -3.93 -4.35 7.38
C ASP A 89 -4.36 -5.07 6.09
N PHE A 90 -3.60 -4.93 5.01
CA PHE A 90 -3.89 -5.55 3.71
C PHE A 90 -3.09 -6.83 3.43
N GLY A 91 -2.07 -7.14 4.24
CA GLY A 91 -1.28 -8.35 4.15
C GLY A 91 -0.38 -8.42 2.92
N LEU A 92 0.25 -7.32 2.55
CA LEU A 92 1.17 -7.24 1.41
C LEU A 92 2.29 -6.26 1.72
N THR A 93 3.46 -6.42 1.11
CA THR A 93 4.55 -5.43 1.17
C THR A 93 4.71 -4.65 -0.11
N PHE A 94 5.46 -3.57 -0.08
CA PHE A 94 5.92 -2.87 -1.27
C PHE A 94 7.18 -2.06 -0.96
N ASP A 95 7.81 -1.59 -2.04
CA ASP A 95 8.92 -0.65 -1.99
C ASP A 95 8.31 0.75 -2.16
N GLU A 96 8.63 1.65 -1.23
CA GLU A 96 8.05 2.99 -1.19
C GLU A 96 8.47 3.87 -2.35
N ASP A 97 9.63 3.63 -2.97
CA ASP A 97 10.07 4.38 -4.14
C ASP A 97 9.11 4.22 -5.32
N PHE A 98 8.30 3.16 -5.28
CA PHE A 98 7.32 2.82 -6.29
C PHE A 98 5.90 3.23 -5.95
N GLN A 99 5.65 3.68 -4.72
CA GLN A 99 4.31 3.97 -4.29
C GLN A 99 3.75 5.21 -5.00
N ILE A 100 2.46 5.17 -5.31
CA ILE A 100 1.75 6.30 -5.88
C ILE A 100 0.68 6.74 -4.91
N CYS A 101 0.75 7.99 -4.48
CA CYS A 101 -0.23 8.51 -3.54
C CYS A 101 -0.51 9.97 -3.81
N GLY A 102 -1.66 10.42 -3.32
CA GLY A 102 -2.01 11.83 -3.35
C GLY A 102 -3.22 12.09 -2.48
N ASN A 103 -3.39 13.35 -2.11
CA ASN A 103 -4.45 13.79 -1.24
C ASN A 103 -5.09 15.09 -1.73
N SER A 104 -6.23 15.42 -1.13
CA SER A 104 -6.89 16.71 -1.22
C SER A 104 -7.28 17.19 0.18
N GLU A 105 -7.35 18.51 0.38
CA GLU A 105 -7.77 19.09 1.67
C GLU A 105 -9.18 18.63 2.06
N GLU A 106 -10.09 18.64 1.08
CA GLU A 106 -11.49 18.26 1.27
C GLU A 106 -11.82 16.99 0.46
N PRO A 107 -12.67 16.09 0.99
CA PRO A 107 -13.15 14.94 0.22
C PRO A 107 -13.85 15.33 -1.09
N THR A 108 -13.48 14.66 -2.17
CA THR A 108 -13.94 14.93 -3.53
C THR A 108 -14.35 13.66 -4.27
N ASP A 109 -15.35 13.75 -5.14
CA ASP A 109 -15.72 12.70 -6.10
C ASP A 109 -14.99 12.88 -7.46
N LYS A 110 -14.32 14.01 -7.67
CA LYS A 110 -13.68 14.38 -8.93
C LYS A 110 -12.26 13.83 -9.01
N LEU A 111 -11.99 13.07 -10.07
CA LEU A 111 -10.68 12.47 -10.32
C LEU A 111 -9.62 13.57 -10.53
N GLU A 112 -9.94 14.65 -11.25
CA GLU A 112 -9.00 15.74 -11.56
C GLU A 112 -8.50 16.49 -10.33
N VAL A 113 -9.28 16.46 -9.24
CA VAL A 113 -8.90 17.07 -7.96
C VAL A 113 -7.95 16.14 -7.21
N LEU A 114 -8.31 14.85 -7.11
CA LEU A 114 -7.55 13.88 -6.32
C LEU A 114 -6.24 13.46 -7.01
N PHE A 115 -6.22 13.42 -8.35
CA PHE A 115 -5.05 13.08 -9.17
C PHE A 115 -4.35 14.30 -9.77
N LYS A 116 -4.38 15.45 -9.09
CA LYS A 116 -3.78 16.70 -9.58
C LYS A 116 -2.31 16.54 -10.00
N GLU A 117 -1.57 15.73 -9.25
CA GLU A 117 -0.14 15.44 -9.46
C GLU A 117 0.10 14.17 -10.29
N TRP A 118 -0.94 13.36 -10.49
CA TRP A 118 -0.90 12.06 -11.15
C TRP A 118 -1.89 12.00 -12.32
N LYS A 119 -1.85 13.02 -13.19
CA LYS A 119 -2.87 13.21 -14.24
C LYS A 119 -2.97 12.03 -15.21
N ASP A 120 -1.88 11.32 -15.42
CA ASP A 120 -1.82 10.15 -16.30
C ASP A 120 -2.63 8.96 -15.74
N LEU A 121 -2.97 8.94 -14.44
CA LEU A 121 -3.88 7.96 -13.84
C LEU A 121 -5.36 8.24 -14.11
N ILE A 122 -5.74 9.45 -14.52
CA ILE A 122 -7.15 9.82 -14.67
C ILE A 122 -7.85 8.91 -15.69
N GLU A 123 -7.28 8.74 -16.89
CA GLU A 123 -7.92 7.93 -17.94
C GLU A 123 -7.95 6.41 -17.60
N PRO A 124 -6.88 5.79 -17.07
CA PRO A 124 -6.94 4.43 -16.54
C PRO A 124 -8.01 4.23 -15.47
N VAL A 125 -8.10 5.15 -14.49
CA VAL A 125 -9.11 5.10 -13.42
C VAL A 125 -10.51 5.27 -13.98
N LYS A 126 -10.74 6.20 -14.92
CA LYS A 126 -12.04 6.36 -15.60
C LYS A 126 -12.49 5.09 -16.30
N LYS A 127 -11.58 4.46 -17.06
CA LYS A 127 -11.85 3.20 -17.76
C LYS A 127 -12.19 2.09 -16.77
N PHE A 128 -11.46 2.01 -15.66
CA PHE A 128 -11.72 1.05 -14.58
C PHE A 128 -13.09 1.27 -13.92
N LEU A 129 -13.42 2.51 -13.57
CA LEU A 129 -14.69 2.85 -12.93
C LEU A 129 -15.89 2.79 -13.90
N GLY A 130 -15.65 2.92 -15.20
CA GLY A 130 -16.67 3.10 -16.23
C GLY A 130 -17.35 4.47 -16.18
N LYS A 131 -16.74 5.46 -15.53
CA LYS A 131 -17.29 6.80 -15.29
C LYS A 131 -16.21 7.83 -14.95
N ASP A 132 -16.57 9.11 -15.06
CA ASP A 132 -15.65 10.24 -14.86
C ASP A 132 -15.43 10.67 -13.39
N ARG A 133 -15.98 9.93 -12.43
CA ARG A 133 -16.00 10.31 -11.00
C ARG A 133 -16.12 9.10 -10.09
N PHE A 134 -15.73 9.24 -8.84
CA PHE A 134 -15.95 8.21 -7.81
C PHE A 134 -17.43 8.13 -7.40
N ASP A 135 -17.87 6.98 -6.88
CA ASP A 135 -19.22 6.84 -6.28
C ASP A 135 -19.34 7.52 -4.92
N LYS A 136 -18.20 7.70 -4.24
CA LYS A 136 -18.07 8.33 -2.93
C LYS A 136 -17.03 9.44 -3.01
N LYS A 137 -17.01 10.29 -2.00
CA LYS A 137 -15.96 11.28 -1.85
C LYS A 137 -14.77 10.68 -1.10
N TYR A 138 -13.58 10.91 -1.62
CA TYR A 138 -12.31 10.52 -1.04
C TYR A 138 -11.42 11.75 -0.93
N ASN A 139 -10.57 11.80 0.09
CA ASN A 139 -9.54 12.84 0.21
C ASN A 139 -8.12 12.29 0.07
N CYS A 140 -7.95 10.98 -0.08
CA CYS A 140 -6.67 10.39 -0.41
C CYS A 140 -6.84 9.17 -1.34
N PHE A 141 -5.77 8.85 -2.06
CA PHE A 141 -5.65 7.61 -2.79
C PHE A 141 -4.25 7.02 -2.60
N PHE A 142 -4.17 5.71 -2.74
CA PHE A 142 -2.94 4.96 -2.66
C PHE A 142 -2.90 3.89 -3.76
N GLY A 143 -1.75 3.76 -4.39
CA GLY A 143 -1.53 2.93 -5.56
C GLY A 143 -0.20 2.20 -5.46
N ILE A 144 -0.21 0.89 -5.73
CA ILE A 144 1.01 0.07 -5.79
C ILE A 144 1.16 -0.47 -7.21
N PRO A 145 2.10 0.06 -8.01
CA PRO A 145 2.39 -0.46 -9.33
C PRO A 145 2.85 -1.91 -9.25
N SER A 146 2.62 -2.62 -10.34
CA SER A 146 2.93 -4.05 -10.47
C SER A 146 2.24 -4.92 -9.42
N CYS A 147 1.23 -4.43 -8.69
CA CYS A 147 0.49 -5.25 -7.75
C CYS A 147 -0.91 -5.55 -8.27
N LYS A 148 -1.19 -6.82 -8.49
CA LYS A 148 -2.55 -7.31 -8.64
C LYS A 148 -2.99 -7.93 -7.30
N TYR A 149 -3.63 -7.11 -6.48
CA TYR A 149 -4.07 -7.47 -5.14
C TYR A 149 -5.26 -8.43 -5.17
N GLY A 150 -5.10 -9.56 -4.50
CA GLY A 150 -6.08 -10.65 -4.35
C GLY A 150 -6.52 -10.88 -2.91
N GLY A 151 -6.00 -10.13 -1.93
CA GLY A 151 -6.29 -10.34 -0.52
C GLY A 151 -7.75 -10.15 -0.13
N ALA A 152 -8.17 -10.80 0.96
CA ALA A 152 -9.55 -10.82 1.42
C ALA A 152 -10.01 -9.52 2.10
N VAL A 153 -9.07 -8.72 2.62
CA VAL A 153 -9.37 -7.43 3.26
C VAL A 153 -9.58 -6.38 2.19
N LYS A 154 -10.81 -5.85 2.08
CA LYS A 154 -11.14 -4.83 1.08
C LYS A 154 -11.36 -3.44 1.66
N LYS A 155 -11.52 -3.32 2.97
CA LYS A 155 -11.72 -2.03 3.64
C LYS A 155 -11.25 -2.11 5.09
N ILE A 156 -10.64 -1.03 5.55
CA ILE A 156 -10.25 -0.81 6.94
C ILE A 156 -10.79 0.55 7.41
N SER A 157 -11.07 0.63 8.70
CA SER A 157 -11.37 1.86 9.40
C SER A 157 -10.76 1.79 10.79
N ASN A 158 -10.00 2.82 11.14
CA ASN A 158 -9.33 2.99 12.42
C ASN A 158 -9.45 4.45 12.90
N GLU A 159 -8.76 4.80 13.97
CA GLU A 159 -8.74 6.13 14.55
C GLU A 159 -8.18 7.23 13.64
N TRP A 160 -7.33 6.87 12.67
CA TRP A 160 -6.68 7.78 11.72
C TRP A 160 -7.53 8.05 10.49
N GLY A 161 -8.24 7.03 10.00
CA GLY A 161 -9.06 7.16 8.81
C GLY A 161 -9.67 5.85 8.32
N GLU A 162 -10.11 5.90 7.07
CA GLU A 162 -10.58 4.75 6.32
C GLU A 162 -9.85 4.64 4.99
N LEU A 163 -9.57 3.40 4.59
CA LEU A 163 -9.03 3.08 3.27
C LEU A 163 -9.75 1.86 2.73
N GLU A 164 -10.20 1.92 1.47
CA GLU A 164 -10.84 0.80 0.79
C GLU A 164 -10.14 0.49 -0.53
N PHE A 165 -9.95 -0.80 -0.78
CA PHE A 165 -9.47 -1.32 -2.04
C PHE A 165 -10.57 -1.18 -3.08
N LEU A 166 -10.31 -0.37 -4.10
CA LEU A 166 -11.26 -0.15 -5.19
C LEU A 166 -11.09 -1.19 -6.30
N GLY A 167 -9.86 -1.65 -6.56
CA GLY A 167 -9.62 -2.70 -7.54
C GLY A 167 -8.20 -2.73 -8.08
N ASN A 168 -7.99 -3.60 -9.07
CA ASN A 168 -6.76 -3.67 -9.84
C ASN A 168 -6.99 -2.93 -11.16
N ILE A 169 -6.32 -1.79 -11.34
CA ILE A 169 -6.38 -0.98 -12.54
C ILE A 169 -5.38 -1.53 -13.54
N GLU A 170 -5.78 -1.68 -14.80
CA GLU A 170 -4.85 -1.99 -15.89
C GLU A 170 -4.16 -0.70 -16.35
N GLU A 171 -2.86 -0.58 -16.06
CA GLU A 171 -2.00 0.53 -16.45
C GLU A 171 -0.58 0.02 -16.69
N ASN A 172 0.12 0.52 -17.70
CA ASN A 172 1.43 -0.02 -18.12
C ASN A 172 2.63 0.92 -17.86
N PHE A 173 2.40 2.13 -17.39
CA PHE A 173 3.41 3.19 -17.45
C PHE A 173 4.24 3.26 -16.18
N TYR A 174 3.66 2.91 -15.02
CA TYR A 174 4.43 2.75 -13.78
C TYR A 174 4.91 1.30 -13.61
N SER A 175 4.08 0.33 -13.97
CA SER A 175 4.29 -1.08 -13.62
C SER A 175 5.33 -1.86 -14.44
N ASN A 176 5.85 -1.37 -15.57
CA ASN A 176 6.79 -2.18 -16.37
C ASN A 176 8.17 -2.30 -15.71
N ASP A 177 8.81 -1.18 -15.39
CA ASP A 177 10.15 -1.17 -14.81
C ASP A 177 10.13 -1.77 -13.39
N ILE A 178 9.09 -1.44 -12.62
CA ILE A 178 8.88 -1.92 -11.24
C ILE A 178 8.69 -3.44 -11.19
N ALA A 179 7.97 -4.03 -12.16
CA ALA A 179 7.81 -5.48 -12.19
C ALA A 179 9.10 -6.21 -12.54
N GLU A 180 9.98 -5.62 -13.36
CA GLU A 180 11.29 -6.20 -13.66
C GLU A 180 12.17 -6.22 -12.40
N GLU A 181 12.16 -5.14 -11.61
CA GLU A 181 12.90 -5.07 -10.35
C GLU A 181 12.43 -6.12 -9.33
N TYR A 182 11.12 -6.25 -9.10
CA TYR A 182 10.57 -7.26 -8.18
C TYR A 182 10.81 -8.72 -8.60
N ASN A 183 10.98 -8.98 -9.89
CA ASN A 183 11.13 -10.35 -10.42
C ASN A 183 12.58 -10.73 -10.76
N SER A 184 13.53 -9.82 -10.54
CA SER A 184 14.97 -10.04 -10.76
C SER A 184 15.63 -10.88 -9.66
#